data_AF-A0A959DN22-F1
#
_entry.id   AF-A0A959DN22-F1
#
_cell.length_a   1.000
_cell.length_b   1.000
_cell.length_c   1.000
_cell.angle_alpha   90.00
_cell.angle_beta   90.00
_cell.angle_gamma   90.00
#
_symmetry.space_group_name_H-M   'P 1'
#
loop_
_entity.id
_entity.type
_entity.pdbx_description
1 polymer ?
#
loop_
_entity_poly.entity_id
_entity_poly.type
_entity_poly.pdbx_seq_one_letter_code
_entity_poly.pdbx_strand_id
1 'polypeptide(L)'
;MKDLILLFIGILFTSAALAQTVQQNANGEWIVQFADGTWRYFEAGDSVLVDQAATAGLSSDQVIVRQKVLLYYEQKHEELETLKGQLQDQEDLRSSVSHDLEAGKNTFTEPTKKNLEAQIRNIGRSITQLEKKIKEASKPYEEATQLLRATPTYQAKWLEGYERKHGPIDAGAGTIRIREPELIMTDAPVDMEKHPEIPRQENTSANPAGSYRWLPDATVVPEAGCAYAYDDTDPLSKQHRIDVAKEVLLEYTHEPLRSYYKDKPYLTCAGYLSAQPGYKYLTLEITIHSERARQSFGSLVKGTALTIRLIDGNVLYLTTNNTDNGAVDLARRTTTYTSTYVLSKKAEKILSQSELDLIRVVWSTGYEDYDIYNLDFFIHQFNCLNQRF
;
A
#
# COMPACT_ATOMS: atom_id res chain seq x y z
N MET A 1 -49.57 -3.26 53.40
CA MET A 1 -48.51 -2.23 53.56
C MET A 1 -47.20 -2.95 53.33
N LYS A 2 -46.45 -2.54 52.28
CA LYS A 2 -45.12 -3.02 51.87
C LYS A 2 -45.05 -4.47 51.40
N ASP A 3 -45.05 -4.62 50.08
CA ASP A 3 -44.38 -5.65 49.25
C ASP A 3 -44.74 -5.30 47.78
N LEU A 4 -44.32 -4.12 47.30
CA LEU A 4 -43.12 -3.92 46.48
C LEU A 4 -43.24 -4.67 45.14
N ILE A 5 -44.10 -4.20 44.22
CA ILE A 5 -43.72 -3.32 43.10
C ILE A 5 -42.26 -3.52 42.67
N LEU A 6 -42.02 -4.48 41.76
CA LEU A 6 -41.00 -4.43 40.70
C LEU A 6 -41.05 -5.73 39.88
N LEU A 7 -42.01 -5.80 38.94
CA LEU A 7 -42.01 -6.80 37.87
C LEU A 7 -42.13 -6.07 36.53
N PHE A 8 -41.13 -5.24 36.26
CA PHE A 8 -41.02 -4.48 35.01
C PHE A 8 -39.53 -4.19 34.72
N ILE A 9 -38.72 -5.25 34.55
CA ILE A 9 -37.34 -5.11 34.05
C ILE A 9 -37.03 -6.26 33.10
N GLY A 10 -36.99 -5.93 31.81
CA GLY A 10 -35.98 -6.43 30.87
C GLY A 10 -36.05 -7.89 30.47
N ILE A 11 -36.95 -8.23 29.54
CA ILE A 11 -36.56 -9.19 28.49
C ILE A 11 -35.61 -8.42 27.58
N LEU A 12 -34.33 -8.55 27.92
CA LEU A 12 -33.19 -8.17 27.09
C LEU A 12 -33.38 -8.82 25.72
N PHE A 13 -33.65 -8.01 24.70
CA PHE A 13 -33.24 -8.34 23.34
C PHE A 13 -31.71 -8.46 23.38
N THR A 14 -31.20 -9.67 23.51
CA THR A 14 -29.83 -9.98 23.15
C THR A 14 -29.74 -9.87 21.65
N SER A 15 -29.49 -8.67 21.15
CA SER A 15 -28.94 -8.47 19.82
C SER A 15 -27.58 -9.16 19.81
N ALA A 16 -27.57 -10.42 19.36
CA ALA A 16 -26.35 -11.07 18.92
C ALA A 16 -25.73 -10.13 17.88
N ALA A 17 -24.55 -9.60 18.17
CA ALA A 17 -23.74 -8.95 17.16
C ALA A 17 -23.50 -10.00 16.06
N LEU A 18 -24.19 -9.85 14.93
CA LEU A 18 -24.02 -10.72 13.78
C LEU A 18 -22.67 -10.35 13.14
N ALA A 19 -21.61 -10.99 13.62
CA ALA A 19 -20.30 -10.89 13.01
C ALA A 19 -20.34 -11.53 11.62
N GLN A 20 -19.60 -10.96 10.67
CA GLN A 20 -19.38 -11.56 9.36
C GLN A 20 -18.71 -12.93 9.56
N THR A 21 -19.21 -13.96 8.88
CA THR A 21 -18.68 -15.32 9.01
C THR A 21 -18.11 -15.80 7.70
N VAL A 22 -16.88 -16.30 7.71
CA VAL A 22 -16.25 -16.90 6.53
C VAL A 22 -16.47 -18.40 6.56
N GLN A 23 -16.99 -18.97 5.47
CA GLN A 23 -17.28 -20.40 5.36
C GLN A 23 -17.00 -20.91 3.93
N GLN A 24 -16.94 -22.24 3.76
CA GLN A 24 -16.83 -22.85 2.43
C GLN A 24 -18.22 -23.19 1.88
N ASN A 25 -18.42 -22.93 0.59
CA ASN A 25 -19.61 -23.38 -0.12
C ASN A 25 -19.49 -24.89 -0.50
N ALA A 26 -20.53 -25.43 -1.15
CA ALA A 26 -20.56 -26.84 -1.57
C ALA A 26 -19.45 -27.24 -2.57
N ASN A 27 -18.82 -26.27 -3.23
CA ASN A 27 -17.71 -26.48 -4.16
C ASN A 27 -16.34 -26.35 -3.48
N GLY A 28 -16.30 -26.07 -2.16
CA GLY A 28 -15.07 -25.83 -1.40
C GLY A 28 -14.48 -24.43 -1.60
N GLU A 29 -15.24 -23.50 -2.18
CA GLU A 29 -14.83 -22.10 -2.37
C GLU A 29 -15.17 -21.29 -1.12
N TRP A 30 -14.26 -20.42 -0.70
CA TRP A 30 -14.47 -19.56 0.47
C TRP A 30 -15.39 -18.39 0.13
N ILE A 31 -16.38 -18.17 0.98
CA ILE A 31 -17.33 -17.07 0.90
C ILE A 31 -17.39 -16.33 2.23
N VAL A 32 -17.55 -15.01 2.16
CA VAL A 32 -17.88 -14.18 3.31
C VAL A 32 -19.39 -14.05 3.36
N GLN A 33 -20.02 -14.55 4.42
CA GLN A 33 -21.45 -14.40 4.65
C GLN A 33 -21.68 -13.25 5.63
N PHE A 34 -22.49 -12.29 5.21
CA PHE A 34 -22.85 -11.11 5.97
C PHE A 34 -24.06 -11.39 6.87
N ALA A 35 -24.23 -10.52 7.88
CA ALA A 35 -25.33 -10.58 8.85
C ALA A 35 -26.73 -10.55 8.20
N ASP A 36 -26.85 -9.92 7.04
CA ASP A 36 -28.10 -9.81 6.27
C ASP A 36 -28.40 -11.05 5.40
N GLY A 37 -27.54 -12.08 5.48
CA GLY A 37 -27.67 -13.31 4.71
C GLY A 37 -27.12 -13.23 3.29
N THR A 38 -26.67 -12.05 2.85
CA THR A 38 -25.93 -11.91 1.59
C THR A 38 -24.54 -12.53 1.73
N TRP A 39 -23.91 -12.83 0.61
CA TRP A 39 -22.57 -13.40 0.58
C TRP A 39 -21.80 -12.88 -0.62
N ARG A 40 -20.47 -12.86 -0.49
CA ARG A 40 -19.56 -12.65 -1.62
C ARG A 40 -18.43 -13.66 -1.60
N TYR A 41 -17.78 -13.83 -2.75
CA TYR A 41 -16.56 -14.62 -2.84
C TYR A 41 -15.47 -13.95 -2.00
N PHE A 42 -14.66 -14.79 -1.35
CA PHE A 42 -13.51 -14.38 -0.57
C PHE A 42 -12.51 -13.62 -1.45
N GLU A 43 -12.02 -12.48 -0.95
CA GLU A 43 -11.00 -11.65 -1.60
C GLU A 43 -9.73 -11.60 -0.75
N ALA A 44 -8.58 -11.29 -1.37
CA ALA A 44 -7.29 -11.24 -0.68
C ALA A 44 -7.23 -10.20 0.46
N GLY A 45 -8.16 -9.25 0.52
CA GLY A 45 -8.30 -8.30 1.64
C GLY A 45 -9.01 -8.89 2.87
N ASP A 46 -9.64 -10.06 2.76
CA ASP A 46 -10.39 -10.70 3.84
C ASP A 46 -9.51 -11.63 4.70
N SER A 47 -8.17 -11.61 4.51
CA SER A 47 -7.20 -12.48 5.18
C SER A 47 -7.37 -12.53 6.70
N VAL A 48 -7.73 -11.40 7.32
CA VAL A 48 -7.98 -11.30 8.78
C VAL A 48 -9.21 -12.09 9.22
N LEU A 49 -10.26 -12.12 8.40
CA LEU A 49 -11.51 -12.84 8.68
C LEU A 49 -11.37 -14.34 8.43
N VAL A 50 -10.53 -14.74 7.47
CA VAL A 50 -10.14 -16.15 7.27
C VAL A 50 -9.25 -16.65 8.38
N ASP A 51 -8.33 -15.83 8.91
CA ASP A 51 -7.49 -16.27 10.02
C ASP A 51 -8.36 -16.65 11.22
N GLN A 52 -9.40 -15.88 11.54
CA GLN A 52 -10.32 -16.20 12.65
C GLN A 52 -11.20 -17.44 12.40
N ALA A 53 -11.72 -17.63 11.17
CA ALA A 53 -12.60 -18.75 10.85
C ALA A 53 -11.83 -20.07 10.56
N ALA A 54 -10.67 -19.99 9.92
CA ALA A 54 -9.84 -21.14 9.54
C ALA A 54 -8.95 -21.64 10.69
N THR A 55 -8.71 -20.83 11.72
CA THR A 55 -7.99 -21.24 12.94
C THR A 55 -8.90 -21.75 14.05
N ALA A 56 -10.23 -21.65 13.88
CA ALA A 56 -11.20 -22.18 14.82
C ALA A 56 -11.03 -23.71 14.97
N GLY A 57 -10.54 -24.14 16.13
CA GLY A 57 -10.26 -25.56 16.43
C GLY A 57 -8.85 -26.04 16.06
N LEU A 58 -7.97 -25.16 15.55
CA LEU A 58 -6.54 -25.46 15.36
C LEU A 58 -5.76 -25.26 16.67
N SER A 59 -4.69 -26.04 16.87
CA SER A 59 -3.72 -25.77 17.93
C SER A 59 -2.87 -24.53 17.62
N SER A 60 -2.26 -23.92 18.63
CA SER A 60 -1.37 -22.75 18.45
C SER A 60 -0.28 -22.98 17.39
N ASP A 61 0.29 -24.18 17.33
CA ASP A 61 1.32 -24.53 16.34
C ASP A 61 0.74 -24.61 14.92
N GLN A 62 -0.49 -25.12 14.79
CA GLN A 62 -1.18 -25.20 13.50
C GLN A 62 -1.57 -23.81 12.99
N VAL A 63 -1.90 -22.87 13.88
CA VAL A 63 -2.15 -21.47 13.52
C VAL A 63 -0.90 -20.83 12.93
N ILE A 64 0.26 -21.00 13.59
CA ILE A 64 1.54 -20.44 13.11
C ILE A 64 1.92 -21.00 11.74
N VAL A 65 1.79 -22.33 11.56
CA VAL A 65 2.03 -22.98 10.26
C VAL A 65 1.11 -22.41 9.19
N ARG A 66 -0.17 -22.24 9.51
CA ARG A 66 -1.16 -21.70 8.58
C ARG A 66 -0.84 -20.26 8.16
N GLN A 67 -0.46 -19.41 9.10
CA GLN A 67 -0.07 -18.03 8.84
C GLN A 67 1.14 -17.95 7.92
N LYS A 68 2.17 -18.77 8.15
CA LYS A 68 3.35 -18.82 7.27
C LYS A 68 3.01 -19.28 5.85
N VAL A 69 2.10 -20.24 5.70
CA VAL A 69 1.63 -20.68 4.37
C VAL A 69 0.83 -19.57 3.69
N LEU A 70 0.03 -18.80 4.43
CA LEU A 70 -0.69 -17.66 3.89
C LEU A 70 0.26 -16.57 3.39
N LEU A 71 1.29 -16.22 4.17
CA LEU A 71 2.32 -15.27 3.77
C LEU A 71 3.06 -15.73 2.51
N TYR A 72 3.41 -17.01 2.42
CA TYR A 72 4.01 -17.58 1.21
C TYR A 72 3.08 -17.42 -0.01
N TYR A 73 1.79 -17.68 0.15
CA TYR A 73 0.81 -17.48 -0.90
C TYR A 73 0.70 -16.03 -1.34
N GLU A 74 0.56 -15.10 -0.40
CA GLU A 74 0.44 -13.66 -0.67
C GLU A 74 1.67 -13.15 -1.44
N GLN A 75 2.87 -13.55 -1.01
CA GLN A 75 4.12 -13.21 -1.69
C GLN A 75 4.13 -13.71 -3.15
N LYS A 76 3.72 -14.96 -3.40
CA LYS A 76 3.70 -15.53 -4.76
C LYS A 76 2.60 -14.97 -5.63
N HIS A 77 1.46 -14.61 -5.04
CA HIS A 77 0.39 -13.91 -5.72
C HIS A 77 0.85 -12.52 -6.19
N GLU A 78 1.47 -11.73 -5.30
CA GLU A 78 1.97 -10.39 -5.60
C GLU A 78 3.07 -10.39 -6.68
N GLU A 79 4.02 -11.34 -6.58
CA GLU A 79 5.06 -11.53 -7.60
C GLU A 79 4.45 -11.78 -8.99
N LEU A 80 3.43 -12.64 -9.06
CA LEU A 80 2.76 -12.98 -10.31
C LEU A 80 1.96 -11.81 -10.88
N GLU A 81 1.19 -11.10 -10.06
CA GLU A 81 0.39 -9.95 -10.49
C GLU A 81 1.26 -8.78 -10.95
N THR A 82 2.38 -8.53 -10.27
CA THR A 82 3.36 -7.51 -10.69
C THR A 82 3.92 -7.81 -12.09
N LEU A 83 4.29 -9.07 -12.35
CA LEU A 83 4.81 -9.47 -13.65
C LEU A 83 3.75 -9.36 -14.76
N LYS A 84 2.48 -9.68 -14.46
CA LYS A 84 1.36 -9.50 -15.40
C LYS A 84 1.10 -8.02 -15.70
N GLY A 85 1.15 -7.15 -14.69
CA GLY A 85 1.06 -5.70 -14.88
C GLY A 85 2.15 -5.17 -15.82
N GLN A 86 3.41 -5.57 -15.58
CA GLN A 86 4.53 -5.22 -16.45
C GLN A 86 4.35 -5.72 -17.89
N LEU A 87 3.79 -6.91 -18.07
CA LEU A 87 3.49 -7.46 -19.39
C LEU A 87 2.45 -6.59 -20.10
N GLN A 88 1.35 -6.25 -19.42
CA GLN A 88 0.30 -5.39 -19.97
C GLN A 88 0.86 -4.03 -20.40
N ASP A 89 1.69 -3.39 -19.57
CA ASP A 89 2.32 -2.11 -19.89
C ASP A 89 3.20 -2.19 -21.15
N GLN A 90 3.92 -3.29 -21.33
CA GLN A 90 4.73 -3.51 -22.54
C GLN A 90 3.87 -3.77 -23.78
N GLU A 91 2.75 -4.47 -23.64
CA GLU A 91 1.80 -4.70 -24.73
C GLU A 91 1.12 -3.39 -25.16
N ASP A 92 0.70 -2.56 -24.21
CA ASP A 92 0.11 -1.25 -24.46
C ASP A 92 1.11 -0.31 -25.16
N LEU A 93 2.36 -0.28 -24.67
CA LEU A 93 3.43 0.47 -25.30
C LEU A 93 3.69 -0.01 -26.74
N ARG A 94 3.74 -1.34 -26.96
CA ARG A 94 3.90 -1.91 -28.30
C ARG A 94 2.76 -1.49 -29.23
N SER A 95 1.53 -1.51 -28.73
CA SER A 95 0.34 -1.11 -29.48
C SER A 95 0.41 0.37 -29.88
N SER A 96 0.76 1.25 -28.94
CA SER A 96 0.96 2.68 -29.19
C SER A 96 2.01 2.93 -30.28
N VAL A 97 3.20 2.33 -30.17
CA VAL A 97 4.28 2.52 -31.15
C VAL A 97 3.90 1.96 -32.52
N SER A 98 3.16 0.85 -32.55
CA SER A 98 2.66 0.26 -33.82
C SER A 98 1.61 1.15 -34.47
N HIS A 99 0.72 1.75 -33.68
CA HIS A 99 -0.27 2.71 -34.15
C HIS A 99 0.40 3.96 -34.74
N ASP A 100 1.41 4.52 -34.06
CA ASP A 100 2.15 5.68 -34.56
C ASP A 100 2.84 5.37 -35.88
N LEU A 101 3.46 4.19 -36.01
CA LEU A 101 4.10 3.73 -37.25
C LEU A 101 3.11 3.65 -38.42
N GLU A 102 1.90 3.12 -38.21
CA GLU A 102 0.87 3.03 -39.24
C GLU A 102 0.26 4.41 -39.57
N ALA A 103 0.01 5.25 -38.57
CA ALA A 103 -0.53 6.60 -38.76
C ALA A 103 0.44 7.50 -39.56
N GLY A 104 1.75 7.36 -39.33
CA GLY A 104 2.78 8.12 -40.03
C GLY A 104 3.38 7.44 -41.26
N LYS A 105 2.82 6.32 -41.73
CA LYS A 105 3.40 5.50 -42.80
C LYS A 105 3.76 6.25 -44.09
N ASN A 106 2.96 7.26 -44.44
CA ASN A 106 3.16 8.09 -45.64
C ASN A 106 3.88 9.43 -45.37
N THR A 107 4.06 9.81 -44.11
CA THR A 107 4.64 11.11 -43.70
C THR A 107 6.03 10.96 -43.07
N PHE A 108 6.34 9.80 -42.50
CA PHE A 108 7.63 9.53 -41.86
C PHE A 108 8.74 9.28 -42.86
N THR A 109 9.91 9.82 -42.53
CA THR A 109 11.16 9.52 -43.23
C THR A 109 11.58 8.07 -42.96
N GLU A 110 12.30 7.45 -43.89
CA GLU A 110 12.80 6.08 -43.74
C GLU A 110 13.62 5.84 -42.45
N PRO A 111 14.49 6.76 -41.99
CA PRO A 111 15.15 6.61 -40.69
C PRO A 111 14.17 6.53 -39.51
N THR A 112 13.08 7.29 -39.56
CA THR A 112 12.05 7.33 -38.51
C THR A 112 11.29 6.01 -38.45
N LYS A 113 10.88 5.48 -39.61
CA LYS A 113 10.23 4.16 -39.70
C LYS A 113 11.12 3.06 -39.14
N LYS A 114 12.40 3.04 -39.56
CA LYS A 114 13.38 2.05 -39.10
C LYS A 114 13.62 2.13 -37.58
N ASN A 115 13.56 3.32 -36.99
CA ASN A 115 13.67 3.51 -35.54
C ASN A 115 12.44 2.92 -34.83
N LEU A 116 11.23 3.29 -35.24
CA LEU A 116 9.99 2.76 -34.66
C LEU A 116 9.91 1.23 -34.77
N GLU A 117 10.26 0.66 -35.92
CA GLU A 117 10.36 -0.80 -36.08
C GLU A 117 11.39 -1.43 -35.14
N ALA A 118 12.52 -0.76 -34.89
CA ALA A 118 13.52 -1.24 -33.94
C ALA A 118 12.98 -1.19 -32.51
N GLN A 119 12.21 -0.16 -32.14
CA GLN A 119 11.53 -0.07 -30.85
C GLN A 119 10.51 -1.21 -30.69
N ILE A 120 9.65 -1.45 -31.69
CA ILE A 120 8.69 -2.57 -31.67
C ILE A 120 9.42 -3.92 -31.48
N ARG A 121 10.54 -4.14 -32.16
CA ARG A 121 11.35 -5.36 -31.99
C ARG A 121 11.92 -5.49 -30.58
N ASN A 122 12.41 -4.39 -29.99
CA ASN A 122 12.96 -4.40 -28.64
C ASN A 122 11.87 -4.66 -27.59
N ILE A 123 10.71 -4.00 -27.71
CA ILE A 123 9.55 -4.24 -26.85
C ILE A 123 9.10 -5.70 -26.97
N GLY A 124 9.05 -6.25 -28.19
CA GLY A 124 8.71 -7.66 -28.42
C GLY A 124 9.63 -8.64 -27.69
N ARG A 125 10.94 -8.36 -27.61
CA ARG A 125 11.87 -9.17 -26.81
C ARG A 125 11.59 -9.06 -25.30
N SER A 126 11.24 -7.87 -24.82
CA SER A 126 10.88 -7.66 -23.41
C SER A 126 9.61 -8.43 -23.03
N ILE A 127 8.60 -8.40 -23.90
CA ILE A 127 7.36 -9.19 -23.75
C ILE A 127 7.69 -10.68 -23.60
N THR A 128 8.49 -11.24 -24.51
CA THR A 128 8.87 -12.67 -24.43
C THR A 128 9.66 -13.00 -23.15
N GLN A 129 10.48 -12.08 -22.64
CA GLN A 129 11.17 -12.27 -21.36
C GLN A 129 10.19 -12.25 -20.18
N LEU A 130 9.21 -11.35 -20.18
CA LEU A 130 8.17 -11.26 -19.15
C LEU A 130 7.26 -12.49 -19.16
N GLU A 131 6.81 -12.94 -20.33
CA GLU A 131 6.02 -14.17 -20.47
C GLU A 131 6.75 -15.39 -19.86
N LYS A 132 8.07 -15.49 -20.11
CA LYS A 132 8.90 -16.55 -19.51
C LYS A 132 8.93 -16.44 -17.99
N LYS A 133 9.14 -15.23 -17.43
CA LYS A 133 9.13 -14.99 -15.98
C LYS A 133 7.77 -15.31 -15.36
N ILE A 134 6.67 -14.92 -16.01
CA ILE A 134 5.30 -15.24 -15.57
C ILE A 134 5.11 -16.75 -15.51
N LYS A 135 5.56 -17.49 -16.52
CA LYS A 135 5.49 -18.96 -16.52
C LYS A 135 6.34 -19.60 -15.41
N GLU A 136 7.48 -19.00 -15.09
CA GLU A 136 8.33 -19.46 -13.99
C GLU A 136 7.70 -19.15 -12.61
N ALA A 137 7.04 -18.00 -12.47
CA ALA A 137 6.36 -17.55 -11.26
C ALA A 137 4.97 -18.22 -11.05
N SER A 138 4.30 -18.68 -12.11
CA SER A 138 2.99 -19.32 -11.98
C SER A 138 3.07 -20.65 -11.23
N LYS A 139 4.17 -21.39 -11.40
CA LYS A 139 4.39 -22.69 -10.74
C LYS A 139 4.43 -22.59 -9.20
N PRO A 140 5.26 -21.73 -8.57
CA PRO A 140 5.23 -21.58 -7.12
C PRO A 140 3.92 -20.97 -6.60
N TYR A 141 3.23 -20.14 -7.39
CA TYR A 141 1.90 -19.64 -7.04
C TYR A 141 0.84 -20.77 -7.00
N GLU A 142 0.85 -21.68 -7.98
CA GLU A 142 -0.02 -22.87 -7.98
C GLU A 142 0.27 -23.78 -6.78
N GLU A 143 1.55 -23.99 -6.46
CA GLU A 143 1.97 -24.74 -5.27
C GLU A 143 1.44 -24.08 -3.99
N ALA A 144 1.58 -22.75 -3.85
CA ALA A 144 1.04 -22.01 -2.71
C ALA A 144 -0.49 -22.14 -2.61
N THR A 145 -1.18 -22.10 -3.74
CA THR A 145 -2.65 -22.28 -3.80
C THR A 145 -3.07 -23.68 -3.34
N GLN A 146 -2.31 -24.72 -3.72
CA GLN A 146 -2.56 -26.09 -3.27
C GLN A 146 -2.26 -26.24 -1.76
N LEU A 147 -1.19 -25.62 -1.27
CA LEU A 147 -0.85 -25.62 0.16
C LEU A 147 -1.94 -24.99 1.02
N LEU A 148 -2.58 -23.93 0.54
CA LEU A 148 -3.73 -23.32 1.23
C LEU A 148 -4.92 -24.28 1.39
N ARG A 149 -5.03 -25.31 0.56
CA ARG A 149 -6.10 -26.32 0.63
C ARG A 149 -5.65 -27.61 1.33
N ALA A 150 -4.36 -27.77 1.58
CA ALA A 150 -3.79 -28.96 2.18
C ALA A 150 -4.09 -29.06 3.69
N THR A 151 -3.92 -30.26 4.24
CA THR A 151 -4.08 -30.50 5.68
C THR A 151 -2.97 -29.80 6.49
N PRO A 152 -3.21 -29.45 7.76
CA PRO A 152 -2.19 -28.81 8.61
C PRO A 152 -0.91 -29.65 8.75
N THR A 153 -1.03 -30.98 8.76
CA THR A 153 0.13 -31.88 8.82
C THR A 153 0.99 -31.83 7.56
N TYR A 154 0.36 -31.70 6.38
CA TYR A 154 1.07 -31.54 5.12
C TYR A 154 1.76 -30.17 5.05
N GLN A 155 1.05 -29.11 5.46
CA GLN A 155 1.59 -27.75 5.52
C GLN A 155 2.84 -27.67 6.39
N ALA A 156 2.80 -28.25 7.60
CA ALA A 156 3.95 -28.25 8.52
C ALA A 156 5.17 -28.95 7.91
N LYS A 157 4.97 -30.12 7.29
CA LYS A 157 6.05 -30.88 6.64
C LYS A 157 6.63 -30.16 5.43
N TRP A 158 5.77 -29.53 4.62
CA TRP A 158 6.20 -28.73 3.49
C TRP A 158 7.03 -27.54 3.97
N LEU A 159 6.55 -26.83 4.98
CA LEU A 159 7.19 -25.65 5.56
C LEU A 159 8.58 -26.01 6.12
N GLU A 160 8.71 -27.09 6.87
CA GLU A 160 10.01 -27.57 7.35
C GLU A 160 10.99 -27.84 6.18
N GLY A 161 10.50 -28.50 5.13
CA GLY A 161 11.29 -28.78 3.94
C GLY A 161 11.72 -27.52 3.19
N TYR A 162 10.81 -26.55 3.07
CA TYR A 162 11.03 -25.26 2.43
C TYR A 162 12.02 -24.42 3.24
N GLU A 163 11.78 -24.23 4.55
CA GLU A 163 12.59 -23.38 5.41
C GLU A 163 14.02 -23.90 5.54
N ARG A 164 14.21 -25.22 5.53
CA ARG A 164 15.55 -25.82 5.48
C ARG A 164 16.32 -25.47 4.21
N LYS A 165 15.64 -25.30 3.08
CA LYS A 165 16.26 -25.04 1.78
C LYS A 165 16.39 -23.55 1.45
N HIS A 166 15.41 -22.76 1.87
CA HIS A 166 15.21 -21.37 1.46
C HIS A 166 15.32 -20.36 2.60
N GLY A 167 15.43 -20.82 3.85
CA GLY A 167 15.39 -19.99 5.04
C GLY A 167 13.96 -19.84 5.59
N PRO A 168 13.83 -19.35 6.84
CA PRO A 168 12.53 -19.22 7.50
C PRO A 168 11.59 -18.30 6.72
N ILE A 169 10.31 -18.67 6.66
CA ILE A 169 9.25 -17.77 6.24
C ILE A 169 8.87 -16.98 7.49
N ASP A 170 9.45 -15.80 7.64
CA ASP A 170 9.23 -15.00 8.84
C ASP A 170 7.87 -14.32 8.79
N ALA A 171 7.01 -14.66 9.76
CA ALA A 171 5.73 -13.99 10.01
C ALA A 171 5.86 -12.80 10.97
N GLY A 172 7.08 -12.49 11.40
CA GLY A 172 7.34 -11.45 12.39
C GLY A 172 7.32 -10.06 11.78
N ALA A 173 6.72 -9.10 12.51
CA ALA A 173 6.86 -7.66 12.35
C ALA A 173 8.13 -7.23 11.59
N GLY A 174 7.99 -6.98 10.28
CA GLY A 174 8.95 -6.30 9.43
C GLY A 174 10.33 -6.96 9.29
N THR A 175 10.49 -7.86 8.31
CA THR A 175 11.43 -7.76 7.16
C THR A 175 11.70 -9.16 6.59
N ILE A 176 11.39 -9.38 5.32
CA ILE A 176 11.90 -10.53 4.55
C ILE A 176 13.14 -10.07 3.78
N ARG A 177 14.30 -10.65 4.08
CA ARG A 177 15.48 -10.60 3.22
C ARG A 177 15.50 -11.83 2.32
N ILE A 178 15.25 -11.64 1.03
CA ILE A 178 15.69 -12.61 0.01
C ILE A 178 17.15 -12.30 -0.27
N ARG A 179 18.01 -13.32 -0.20
CA ARG A 179 19.40 -13.22 -0.62
C ARG A 179 19.42 -13.01 -2.13
N GLU A 180 19.66 -11.77 -2.55
CA GLU A 180 19.95 -11.39 -3.94
C GLU A 180 21.13 -12.25 -4.45
N PRO A 181 21.14 -12.73 -5.72
CA PRO A 181 22.29 -13.45 -6.25
C PRO A 181 23.52 -12.54 -6.17
N GLU A 182 24.53 -12.98 -5.41
CA GLU A 182 25.77 -12.25 -5.16
C GLU A 182 26.41 -11.80 -6.49
N LEU A 183 26.34 -10.49 -6.75
CA LEU A 183 27.33 -9.83 -7.59
C LEU A 183 28.64 -9.83 -6.79
N ILE A 184 29.57 -10.68 -7.21
CA ILE A 184 30.93 -10.72 -6.69
C ILE A 184 31.57 -9.37 -6.98
N MET A 185 31.67 -8.53 -5.95
CA MET A 185 32.58 -7.39 -5.91
C MET A 185 33.52 -7.59 -4.73
N THR A 186 34.78 -7.84 -5.05
CA THR A 186 35.90 -7.87 -4.12
C THR A 186 36.28 -6.42 -3.76
N ASP A 187 36.39 -6.11 -2.46
CA ASP A 187 37.67 -5.72 -1.84
C ASP A 187 37.49 -5.18 -0.40
N ALA A 188 38.25 -5.82 0.51
CA ALA A 188 38.84 -5.43 1.79
C ALA A 188 38.02 -4.70 2.90
N PRO A 189 38.08 -5.17 4.17
CA PRO A 189 37.38 -4.58 5.31
C PRO A 189 38.20 -3.47 6.00
N VAL A 190 37.48 -2.47 6.53
CA VAL A 190 37.98 -1.52 7.53
C VAL A 190 37.33 -1.86 8.87
N ASP A 191 38.17 -2.14 9.86
CA ASP A 191 37.80 -2.41 11.26
C ASP A 191 37.06 -1.23 11.89
N MET A 192 35.96 -1.51 12.61
CA MET A 192 35.42 -0.60 13.62
C MET A 192 34.99 -1.36 14.88
N GLU A 193 35.45 -0.80 15.99
CA GLU A 193 35.46 -1.31 17.36
C GLU A 193 34.09 -1.51 18.02
N LYS A 194 34.08 -2.45 18.97
CA LYS A 194 33.01 -2.75 19.94
C LYS A 194 32.89 -1.65 21.00
N HIS A 195 31.66 -1.33 21.43
CA HIS A 195 31.31 -0.94 22.81
C HIS A 195 29.77 -0.92 23.04
N PRO A 196 29.25 -0.90 24.28
CA PRO A 196 28.87 -2.09 25.06
C PRO A 196 27.36 -2.22 25.36
N GLU A 197 26.96 -3.39 25.85
CA GLU A 197 25.62 -3.77 26.30
C GLU A 197 25.12 -2.94 27.51
N ILE A 198 23.82 -2.60 27.51
CA ILE A 198 23.11 -2.04 28.67
C ILE A 198 21.90 -2.93 29.00
N PRO A 199 21.58 -3.17 30.29
CA PRO A 199 20.84 -4.36 30.74
C PRO A 199 19.33 -4.29 30.54
N ARG A 200 18.77 -5.49 30.32
CA ARG A 200 17.36 -5.85 30.29
C ARG A 200 16.72 -5.65 31.68
N GLN A 201 15.66 -4.85 31.77
CA GLN A 201 14.74 -4.89 32.91
C GLN A 201 13.46 -5.63 32.51
N GLU A 202 13.22 -6.74 33.20
CA GLU A 202 11.91 -7.35 33.34
C GLU A 202 11.04 -6.50 34.26
N ASN A 203 9.75 -6.33 33.93
CA ASN A 203 8.63 -6.56 34.84
C ASN A 203 7.28 -6.39 34.13
N THR A 204 6.60 -7.53 33.99
CA THR A 204 5.19 -7.80 34.35
C THR A 204 4.31 -6.62 34.78
N SER A 205 3.14 -6.46 34.13
CA SER A 205 1.82 -6.75 34.72
C SER A 205 0.66 -6.17 33.90
N ALA A 206 -0.30 -7.06 33.61
CA ALA A 206 -1.75 -6.90 33.44
C ALA A 206 -2.37 -5.58 32.95
N ASN A 207 -3.03 -5.68 31.79
CA ASN A 207 -4.11 -4.80 31.32
C ASN A 207 -5.25 -4.67 32.35
N PRO A 208 -5.83 -3.47 32.47
CA PRO A 208 -7.26 -3.32 32.57
C PRO A 208 -7.81 -2.60 31.32
N ALA A 209 -8.90 -3.15 30.81
CA ALA A 209 -9.74 -2.54 29.78
C ALA A 209 -10.09 -1.08 30.13
N GLY A 210 -9.99 -0.18 29.14
CA GLY A 210 -10.32 1.23 29.34
C GLY A 210 -10.52 1.98 28.02
N SER A 211 -11.78 2.03 27.58
CA SER A 211 -12.44 3.11 26.83
C SER A 211 -11.66 3.84 25.74
N TYR A 212 -12.07 3.62 24.48
CA TYR A 212 -11.80 4.56 23.39
C TYR A 212 -12.44 5.92 23.70
N ARG A 213 -11.63 6.86 24.14
CA ARG A 213 -11.99 8.28 24.17
C ARG A 213 -11.55 8.86 22.83
N TRP A 214 -12.54 9.09 21.95
CA TRP A 214 -12.37 9.91 20.77
C TRP A 214 -11.80 11.27 21.15
N LEU A 215 -10.72 11.67 20.47
CA LEU A 215 -10.29 13.04 20.09
C LEU A 215 -8.85 12.94 19.52
N PRO A 216 -8.52 13.70 18.47
CA PRO A 216 -8.34 15.14 18.62
C PRO A 216 -9.29 15.98 17.77
N ASP A 217 -9.41 17.25 18.16
CA ASP A 217 -10.11 18.31 17.44
C ASP A 217 -9.90 18.16 15.93
N ALA A 218 -11.00 18.01 15.20
CA ALA A 218 -11.04 18.28 13.78
C ALA A 218 -10.52 19.72 13.61
N THR A 219 -9.28 19.85 13.16
CA THR A 219 -8.71 21.13 12.77
C THR A 219 -9.62 21.69 11.69
N VAL A 220 -10.30 22.77 12.07
CA VAL A 220 -11.21 23.55 11.22
C VAL A 220 -10.55 23.78 9.87
N VAL A 221 -11.15 23.26 8.79
CA VAL A 221 -10.80 23.59 7.41
C VAL A 221 -10.89 25.12 7.31
N PRO A 222 -9.78 25.84 7.08
CA PRO A 222 -9.83 27.29 7.06
C PRO A 222 -10.64 27.75 5.84
N GLU A 223 -11.73 28.49 6.07
CA GLU A 223 -12.33 29.37 5.05
C GLU A 223 -11.31 30.47 4.71
N ALA A 224 -10.37 30.16 3.83
CA ALA A 224 -9.39 31.10 3.32
C ALA A 224 -9.21 30.85 1.82
N GLY A 225 -9.24 31.92 1.02
CA GLY A 225 -9.09 31.82 -0.43
C GLY A 225 -7.83 31.06 -0.86
N CYS A 226 -7.81 30.62 -2.11
CA CYS A 226 -6.76 29.76 -2.65
C CYS A 226 -5.35 30.35 -2.44
N ALA A 227 -4.52 29.59 -1.73
CA ALA A 227 -3.10 29.89 -1.54
C ALA A 227 -2.27 29.12 -2.57
N TYR A 228 -1.28 29.79 -3.16
CA TYR A 228 -0.38 29.21 -4.16
C TYR A 228 1.06 29.28 -3.67
N ALA A 229 1.78 28.17 -3.76
CA ALA A 229 3.20 28.11 -3.45
C ALA A 229 4.06 28.63 -4.63
N TYR A 230 3.54 28.50 -5.85
CA TYR A 230 4.21 28.95 -7.07
C TYR A 230 3.16 29.25 -8.16
N ASP A 231 3.36 30.34 -8.90
CA ASP A 231 2.54 30.71 -10.08
C ASP A 231 3.42 31.57 -10.99
N ASP A 232 4.29 30.92 -11.76
CA ASP A 232 5.20 31.59 -12.69
C ASP A 232 5.72 30.63 -13.78
N THR A 233 6.54 31.13 -14.69
CA THR A 233 7.22 30.34 -15.71
C THR A 233 8.37 29.56 -15.08
N ASP A 234 8.25 28.23 -15.11
CA ASP A 234 9.28 27.33 -14.58
C ASP A 234 10.62 27.54 -15.32
N PRO A 235 11.71 27.88 -14.61
CA PRO A 235 12.99 28.22 -15.24
C PRO A 235 13.58 27.10 -16.10
N LEU A 236 13.27 25.85 -15.79
CA LEU A 236 13.78 24.66 -16.46
C LEU A 236 12.97 24.34 -17.72
N SER A 237 11.65 24.15 -17.60
CA SER A 237 10.79 23.78 -18.72
C SER A 237 10.41 24.95 -19.63
N LYS A 238 10.56 26.20 -19.15
CA LYS A 238 10.05 27.43 -19.80
C LYS A 238 8.53 27.42 -19.99
N GLN A 239 7.83 26.57 -19.26
CA GLN A 239 6.37 26.49 -19.26
C GLN A 239 5.81 27.12 -18.00
N HIS A 240 4.62 27.69 -18.10
CA HIS A 240 3.90 28.18 -16.93
C HIS A 240 3.59 27.00 -15.99
N ARG A 241 3.94 27.12 -14.72
CA ARG A 241 3.67 26.14 -13.67
C ARG A 241 2.92 26.81 -12.54
N ILE A 242 1.92 26.11 -12.04
CA ILE A 242 1.15 26.51 -10.87
C ILE A 242 1.26 25.40 -9.85
N ASP A 243 1.68 25.73 -8.63
CA ASP A 243 1.71 24.84 -7.47
C ASP A 243 0.78 25.43 -6.41
N VAL A 244 -0.28 24.70 -6.06
CA VAL A 244 -1.15 25.08 -4.94
C VAL A 244 -0.36 24.93 -3.63
N ALA A 245 -0.70 25.72 -2.62
CA ALA A 245 -0.09 25.57 -1.31
C ALA A 245 -0.34 24.16 -0.73
N LYS A 246 0.65 23.64 -0.03
CA LYS A 246 0.61 22.34 0.63
C LYS A 246 -0.36 22.32 1.78
N GLU A 247 -1.18 21.27 1.84
CA GLU A 247 -2.15 21.01 2.90
C GLU A 247 -1.89 19.65 3.55
N VAL A 248 -2.24 19.53 4.84
CA VAL A 248 -2.17 18.24 5.54
C VAL A 248 -3.30 17.37 5.03
N LEU A 249 -2.94 16.18 4.56
CA LEU A 249 -3.86 15.18 4.03
C LEU A 249 -4.28 14.21 5.13
N LEU A 250 -3.30 13.73 5.92
CA LEU A 250 -3.52 12.84 7.04
C LEU A 250 -2.42 12.96 8.08
N GLU A 251 -2.76 12.53 9.29
CA GLU A 251 -1.85 12.37 10.42
C GLU A 251 -2.11 11.02 11.06
N TYR A 252 -1.05 10.32 11.45
CA TYR A 252 -1.15 8.96 11.94
C TYR A 252 -0.15 8.67 13.06
N THR A 253 -0.62 7.94 14.08
CA THR A 253 0.20 7.41 15.16
C THR A 253 -0.29 6.01 15.52
N HIS A 254 0.58 5.01 15.39
CA HIS A 254 0.25 3.66 15.85
C HIS A 254 -0.13 3.68 17.34
N GLU A 255 -1.16 2.92 17.71
CA GLU A 255 -1.67 2.88 19.09
C GLU A 255 -0.56 2.69 20.15
N PRO A 256 0.41 1.76 20.00
CA PRO A 256 1.48 1.57 20.99
C PRO A 256 2.41 2.78 21.15
N LEU A 257 2.44 3.68 20.17
CA LEU A 257 3.31 4.86 20.14
C LEU A 257 2.60 6.13 20.63
N ARG A 258 1.27 6.12 20.80
CA ARG A 258 0.51 7.32 21.22
C ARG A 258 1.01 7.92 22.53
N SER A 259 1.34 7.08 23.52
CA SER A 259 1.82 7.57 24.82
C SER A 259 3.18 8.29 24.73
N TYR A 260 3.99 7.97 23.72
CA TYR A 260 5.29 8.58 23.48
C TYR A 260 5.15 9.88 22.68
N TYR A 261 4.27 9.91 21.68
CA TYR A 261 4.14 11.04 20.77
C TYR A 261 3.11 12.10 21.20
N LYS A 262 2.18 11.78 22.11
CA LYS A 262 1.20 12.65 22.80
C LYS A 262 0.64 13.80 21.96
N ASP A 263 1.40 14.90 21.87
CA ASP A 263 0.98 16.17 21.30
C ASP A 263 1.35 16.33 19.82
N LYS A 264 2.00 15.34 19.22
CA LYS A 264 2.36 15.33 17.79
C LYS A 264 2.06 13.96 17.18
N PRO A 265 1.70 13.91 15.89
CA PRO A 265 1.59 12.63 15.20
C PRO A 265 2.96 11.98 15.02
N TYR A 266 2.99 10.65 14.87
CA TYR A 266 4.19 9.92 14.49
C TYR A 266 4.52 10.12 12.99
N LEU A 267 3.48 10.14 12.17
CA LEU A 267 3.53 10.32 10.72
C LEU A 267 2.58 11.45 10.33
N THR A 268 3.07 12.40 9.53
CA THR A 268 2.25 13.40 8.87
C THR A 268 2.44 13.24 7.38
N CYS A 269 1.35 13.14 6.62
CA CYS A 269 1.40 13.23 5.18
C CYS A 269 0.63 14.48 4.74
N ALA A 270 1.32 15.29 3.96
CA ALA A 270 0.79 16.51 3.40
C ALA A 270 1.08 16.53 1.91
N GLY A 271 0.18 17.14 1.14
CA GLY A 271 0.27 17.11 -0.32
C GLY A 271 -0.16 18.41 -0.96
N TYR A 272 0.08 18.50 -2.26
CA TYR A 272 -0.42 19.58 -3.10
C TYR A 272 -0.57 19.13 -4.55
N LEU A 273 -1.38 19.87 -5.29
CA LEU A 273 -1.51 19.72 -6.74
C LEU A 273 -0.68 20.77 -7.49
N SER A 274 -0.08 20.31 -8.58
CA SER A 274 0.65 21.13 -9.54
C SER A 274 0.07 20.98 -10.93
N ALA A 275 0.11 22.05 -11.74
CA ALA A 275 -0.24 22.01 -13.15
C ALA A 275 0.84 22.63 -14.03
N GLN A 276 1.07 21.98 -15.16
CA GLN A 276 1.85 22.45 -16.30
C GLN A 276 1.06 22.14 -17.59
N PRO A 277 1.34 22.80 -18.74
CA PRO A 277 0.65 22.53 -19.99
C PRO A 277 0.57 21.03 -20.32
N GLY A 278 -0.65 20.49 -20.30
CA GLY A 278 -0.94 19.09 -20.61
C GLY A 278 -0.88 18.10 -19.44
N TYR A 279 -0.30 18.47 -18.30
CA TYR A 279 -0.08 17.55 -17.17
C TYR A 279 -0.46 18.17 -15.82
N LYS A 280 -1.07 17.36 -14.97
CA LYS A 280 -1.26 17.69 -13.55
C LYS A 280 -0.58 16.63 -12.70
N TYR A 281 -0.07 17.05 -11.57
CA TYR A 281 0.67 16.20 -10.65
C TYR A 281 0.09 16.32 -9.25
N LEU A 282 0.08 15.21 -8.53
CA LEU A 282 -0.06 15.18 -7.08
C LEU A 282 1.34 14.96 -6.51
N THR A 283 1.76 15.82 -5.58
CA THR A 283 2.96 15.58 -4.79
C THR A 283 2.56 15.32 -3.34
N LEU A 284 3.05 14.21 -2.78
CA LEU A 284 2.91 13.86 -1.38
C LEU A 284 4.27 13.96 -0.69
N GLU A 285 4.26 14.59 0.48
CA GLU A 285 5.39 14.65 1.41
C GLU A 285 4.99 13.96 2.71
N ILE A 286 5.64 12.84 3.01
CA ILE A 286 5.40 12.02 4.19
C ILE A 286 6.56 12.23 5.15
N THR A 287 6.28 12.87 6.29
CA THR A 287 7.25 13.10 7.36
C THR A 287 7.00 12.12 8.50
N ILE A 288 8.01 11.33 8.83
CA ILE A 288 7.98 10.36 9.93
C ILE A 288 8.90 10.89 11.03
N HIS A 289 8.39 10.99 12.26
CA HIS A 289 9.12 11.44 13.45
C HIS A 289 10.04 10.35 14.02
N SER A 290 10.94 9.85 13.16
CA SER A 290 12.00 8.93 13.50
C SER A 290 13.19 9.11 12.54
N GLU A 291 14.41 9.23 13.07
CA GLU A 291 15.64 9.18 12.27
C GLU A 291 15.93 7.78 11.68
N ARG A 292 15.22 6.76 12.20
CA ARG A 292 15.34 5.36 11.79
C ARG A 292 14.25 4.93 10.82
N ALA A 293 13.38 5.84 10.37
CA ALA A 293 12.25 5.47 9.50
C ALA A 293 12.70 4.74 8.23
N ARG A 294 13.87 5.08 7.66
CA ARG A 294 14.45 4.33 6.52
C ARG A 294 14.66 2.84 6.77
N GLN A 295 14.91 2.44 8.01
CA GLN A 295 15.11 1.04 8.37
C GLN A 295 13.78 0.29 8.45
N SER A 296 12.72 0.98 8.87
CA SER A 296 11.38 0.41 9.04
C SER A 296 10.55 0.44 7.77
N PHE A 297 10.56 1.56 7.05
CA PHE A 297 9.75 1.80 5.86
C PHE A 297 10.53 1.58 4.56
N GLY A 298 11.86 1.73 4.57
CA GLY A 298 12.66 1.63 3.34
C GLY A 298 12.51 2.88 2.47
N SER A 299 12.14 2.71 1.20
CA SER A 299 12.03 3.76 0.17
C SER A 299 10.66 3.76 -0.53
N LEU A 300 10.30 4.89 -1.14
CA LEU A 300 9.21 4.96 -2.12
C LEU A 300 9.82 4.70 -3.50
N VAL A 301 9.47 3.61 -4.17
CA VAL A 301 10.15 3.17 -5.40
C VAL A 301 9.39 3.63 -6.63
N LYS A 302 10.08 4.20 -7.63
CA LYS A 302 9.49 4.56 -8.93
C LYS A 302 8.68 3.40 -9.51
N GLY A 303 7.47 3.69 -9.97
CA GLY A 303 6.59 2.69 -10.58
C GLY A 303 5.67 1.97 -9.61
N THR A 304 5.80 2.18 -8.29
CA THR A 304 4.82 1.63 -7.33
C THR A 304 3.53 2.45 -7.33
N ALA A 305 2.44 1.80 -6.91
CA ALA A 305 1.12 2.39 -6.87
C ALA A 305 0.84 3.08 -5.52
N LEU A 306 0.20 4.24 -5.59
CA LEU A 306 -0.60 4.82 -4.53
C LEU A 306 -2.05 4.43 -4.81
N THR A 307 -2.71 3.79 -3.85
CA THR A 307 -4.14 3.47 -3.99
C THR A 307 -4.95 4.47 -3.19
N ILE A 308 -5.94 5.10 -3.82
CA ILE A 308 -6.85 6.04 -3.19
C ILE A 308 -8.24 5.43 -3.27
N ARG A 309 -8.86 5.18 -2.12
CA ARG A 309 -10.27 4.80 -2.00
C ARG A 309 -11.09 6.02 -1.62
N LEU A 310 -12.22 6.15 -2.30
CA LEU A 310 -13.18 7.23 -2.09
C LEU A 310 -14.40 6.71 -1.33
N ILE A 311 -15.11 7.61 -0.67
CA ILE A 311 -16.31 7.28 0.11
C ILE A 311 -17.42 6.69 -0.79
N ASP A 312 -17.43 7.06 -2.07
CA ASP A 312 -18.37 6.52 -3.07
C ASP A 312 -18.02 5.10 -3.57
N GLY A 313 -16.95 4.50 -3.05
CA GLY A 313 -16.47 3.16 -3.40
C GLY A 313 -15.53 3.12 -4.61
N ASN A 314 -15.27 4.25 -5.27
CA ASN A 314 -14.27 4.30 -6.34
C ASN A 314 -12.87 4.06 -5.79
N VAL A 315 -12.06 3.33 -6.56
CA VAL A 315 -10.65 3.09 -6.25
C VAL A 315 -9.80 3.59 -7.41
N LEU A 316 -8.83 4.43 -7.09
CA LEU A 316 -7.86 5.00 -8.02
C LEU A 316 -6.47 4.46 -7.73
N TYR A 317 -5.74 4.12 -8.79
CA TYR A 317 -4.35 3.71 -8.72
C TYR A 317 -3.51 4.77 -9.42
N LEU A 318 -2.59 5.40 -8.69
CA LEU A 318 -1.66 6.39 -9.22
C LEU A 318 -0.23 5.85 -9.15
N THR A 319 0.55 6.02 -10.20
CA THR A 319 1.93 5.51 -10.24
C THR A 319 2.93 6.61 -9.89
N THR A 320 3.85 6.33 -8.97
CA THR A 320 4.92 7.28 -8.62
C THR A 320 5.95 7.42 -9.75
N ASN A 321 6.35 8.66 -10.02
CA ASN A 321 7.29 9.00 -11.08
C ASN A 321 8.77 9.02 -10.60
N ASN A 322 8.99 8.97 -9.30
CA ASN A 322 10.33 9.06 -8.69
C ASN A 322 10.55 7.97 -7.64
N THR A 323 11.83 7.65 -7.41
CA THR A 323 12.27 6.89 -6.24
C THR A 323 12.79 7.87 -5.19
N ASP A 324 12.36 7.73 -3.94
CA ASP A 324 12.86 8.49 -2.80
C ASP A 324 13.27 7.55 -1.65
N ASN A 325 14.50 7.70 -1.18
CA ASN A 325 15.08 6.89 -0.11
C ASN A 325 14.91 7.50 1.29
N GLY A 326 14.23 8.64 1.40
CA GLY A 326 13.99 9.37 2.64
C GLY A 326 15.15 10.28 3.02
N ALA A 327 14.86 11.57 3.17
CA ALA A 327 15.79 12.58 3.68
C ALA A 327 15.73 12.63 5.21
N VAL A 328 16.83 12.29 5.88
CA VAL A 328 16.92 12.32 7.35
C VAL A 328 17.39 13.69 7.82
N ASP A 329 16.60 14.32 8.68
CA ASP A 329 16.97 15.50 9.44
C ASP A 329 17.29 15.06 10.87
N LEU A 330 18.59 15.03 11.20
CA LEU A 330 19.08 14.63 12.53
C LEU A 330 18.74 15.64 13.63
N ALA A 331 18.58 16.92 13.28
CA ALA A 331 18.25 17.96 14.26
C ALA A 331 16.78 17.83 14.69
N ARG A 332 15.89 17.56 13.74
CA ARG A 332 14.46 17.34 13.99
C ARG A 332 14.12 15.89 14.32
N ARG A 333 15.07 14.96 14.13
CA ARG A 333 14.90 13.50 14.24
C ARG A 333 13.73 12.99 13.41
N THR A 334 13.65 13.49 12.18
CA THR A 334 12.59 13.16 11.21
C THR A 334 13.18 12.59 9.95
N THR A 335 12.44 11.72 9.28
CA THR A 335 12.72 11.30 7.92
C THR A 335 11.57 11.74 7.03
N THR A 336 11.89 12.41 5.92
CA THR A 336 10.88 12.92 4.98
C THR A 336 11.02 12.22 3.64
N TYR A 337 9.91 11.75 3.10
CA TYR A 337 9.79 11.13 1.80
C TYR A 337 8.91 12.00 0.90
N THR A 338 9.30 12.15 -0.36
CA THR A 338 8.57 12.92 -1.36
C THR A 338 8.29 12.05 -2.58
N SER A 339 7.02 11.96 -2.98
CA SER A 339 6.62 11.25 -4.18
C SER A 339 5.68 12.08 -5.04
N THR A 340 5.89 12.00 -6.35
CA THR A 340 5.09 12.72 -7.34
C THR A 340 4.37 11.73 -8.25
N TYR A 341 3.06 11.93 -8.39
CA TYR A 341 2.15 11.09 -9.14
C TYR A 341 1.54 11.88 -10.29
N VAL A 342 1.52 11.30 -11.50
CA VAL A 342 0.88 11.92 -12.66
C VAL A 342 -0.61 11.66 -12.62
N LEU A 343 -1.43 12.70 -12.77
CA LEU A 343 -2.88 12.59 -12.76
C LEU A 343 -3.41 12.49 -14.19
N SER A 344 -4.14 11.40 -14.47
CA SER A 344 -4.88 11.26 -15.71
C SER A 344 -6.16 12.11 -15.69
N LYS A 345 -6.69 12.48 -16.86
CA LYS A 345 -7.98 13.19 -16.94
C LYS A 345 -9.14 12.48 -16.24
N LYS A 346 -9.11 11.14 -16.21
CA LYS A 346 -10.08 10.32 -15.47
C LYS A 346 -9.90 10.50 -13.96
N ALA A 347 -8.66 10.42 -13.46
CA ALA A 347 -8.36 10.63 -12.05
C ALA A 347 -8.71 12.06 -11.60
N GLU A 348 -8.37 13.08 -12.41
CA GLU A 348 -8.75 14.48 -12.14
C GLU A 348 -10.27 14.63 -11.96
N LYS A 349 -11.06 14.04 -12.87
CA LYS A 349 -12.53 14.12 -12.81
C LYS A 349 -13.09 13.45 -11.56
N ILE A 350 -12.57 12.29 -11.19
CA ILE A 350 -13.06 11.53 -10.03
C ILE A 350 -12.65 12.23 -8.72
N LEU A 351 -11.37 12.60 -8.58
CA LEU A 351 -10.85 13.25 -7.37
C LEU A 351 -11.40 14.67 -7.13
N SER A 352 -11.88 15.35 -8.18
CA SER A 352 -12.52 16.67 -8.04
C SER A 352 -13.98 16.62 -7.61
N GLN A 353 -14.58 15.43 -7.51
CA GLN A 353 -16.02 15.25 -7.25
C GLN A 353 -16.33 14.40 -6.02
N SER A 354 -15.37 13.62 -5.53
CA SER A 354 -15.59 12.63 -4.49
C SER A 354 -14.61 12.83 -3.34
N GLU A 355 -15.14 12.65 -2.13
CA GLU A 355 -14.40 12.69 -0.87
C GLU A 355 -13.55 11.43 -0.67
N LEU A 356 -12.43 11.61 0.01
CA LEU A 356 -11.49 10.55 0.34
C LEU A 356 -11.98 9.70 1.51
N ASP A 357 -11.65 8.41 1.47
CA ASP A 357 -11.87 7.48 2.58
C ASP A 357 -10.53 7.00 3.13
N LEU A 358 -9.72 6.38 2.26
CA LEU A 358 -8.48 5.71 2.65
C LEU A 358 -7.41 5.85 1.57
N ILE A 359 -6.15 5.93 1.99
CA ILE A 359 -4.99 5.87 1.10
C ILE A 359 -4.07 4.74 1.49
N ARG A 360 -3.67 3.92 0.51
CA ARG A 360 -2.60 2.91 0.63
C ARG A 360 -1.31 3.44 0.03
N VAL A 361 -0.27 3.52 0.85
CA VAL A 361 1.08 3.85 0.41
C VAL A 361 1.91 2.57 0.31
N VAL A 362 2.54 2.36 -0.85
CA VAL A 362 3.45 1.22 -1.08
C VAL A 362 4.90 1.66 -0.90
N TRP A 363 5.53 1.07 0.10
CA TRP A 363 6.93 1.21 0.44
C TRP A 363 7.76 0.04 -0.09
N SER A 364 9.08 0.16 -0.11
CA SER A 364 9.97 -0.96 -0.49
C SER A 364 9.94 -2.13 0.52
N THR A 365 9.36 -1.90 1.71
CA THR A 365 9.25 -2.89 2.79
C THR A 365 7.86 -3.53 2.90
N GLY A 366 6.86 -3.02 2.17
CA GLY A 366 5.47 -3.44 2.26
C GLY A 366 4.52 -2.30 1.93
N TYR A 367 3.29 -2.34 2.44
CA TYR A 367 2.33 -1.26 2.27
C TYR A 367 1.65 -0.93 3.59
N GLU A 368 1.14 0.30 3.69
CA GLU A 368 0.33 0.74 4.82
C GLU A 368 -0.91 1.47 4.33
N ASP A 369 -2.02 1.22 5.02
CA ASP A 369 -3.31 1.88 4.82
C ASP A 369 -3.51 2.96 5.87
N TYR A 370 -3.93 4.13 5.43
CA TYR A 370 -4.17 5.28 6.29
C TYR A 370 -5.58 5.83 6.05
N ASP A 371 -6.32 5.95 7.14
CA ASP A 371 -7.60 6.67 7.15
C ASP A 371 -7.35 8.16 6.88
N ILE A 372 -8.21 8.75 6.06
CA ILE A 372 -8.11 10.17 5.71
C ILE A 372 -9.01 11.01 6.60
N TYR A 373 -8.47 12.11 7.12
CA TYR A 373 -9.23 13.07 7.93
C TYR A 373 -9.60 14.32 7.13
N ASN A 374 -8.76 14.73 6.17
CA ASN A 374 -9.07 15.83 5.26
C ASN A 374 -9.78 15.27 4.01
N LEU A 375 -11.07 14.97 4.15
CA LEU A 375 -11.87 14.24 3.17
C LEU A 375 -12.01 14.99 1.83
N ASP A 376 -12.05 16.32 1.87
CA ASP A 376 -12.25 17.21 0.72
C ASP A 376 -10.95 17.78 0.15
N PHE A 377 -9.78 17.30 0.61
CA PHE A 377 -8.45 17.74 0.17
C PHE A 377 -8.34 17.92 -1.35
N PHE A 378 -8.70 16.91 -2.15
CA PHE A 378 -8.57 17.01 -3.61
C PHE A 378 -9.58 17.98 -4.21
N ILE A 379 -10.81 18.02 -3.70
CA ILE A 379 -11.86 18.94 -4.17
C ILE A 379 -11.36 20.37 -3.98
N HIS A 380 -10.83 20.69 -2.79
CA HIS A 380 -10.27 22.00 -2.49
C HIS A 380 -9.08 22.34 -3.39
N GLN A 381 -8.09 21.45 -3.48
CA GLN A 381 -6.89 21.65 -4.30
C GLN A 381 -7.21 21.83 -5.80
N PHE A 382 -8.15 21.05 -6.35
CA PHE A 382 -8.59 21.21 -7.75
C PHE A 382 -9.36 22.50 -7.97
N ASN A 383 -10.23 22.89 -7.04
CA ASN A 383 -10.95 24.16 -7.11
C ASN A 383 -9.96 25.33 -7.16
N CYS A 384 -8.87 25.28 -6.41
CA CYS A 384 -7.84 26.30 -6.44
C CYS A 384 -6.98 26.27 -7.70
N LEU A 385 -6.59 25.09 -8.15
CA LEU A 385 -5.80 24.94 -9.37
C LEU A 385 -6.55 25.42 -10.62
N ASN A 386 -7.84 25.09 -10.74
CA ASN A 386 -8.68 25.45 -11.89
C ASN A 386 -9.08 26.94 -11.92
N GLN A 387 -8.84 27.71 -10.86
CA GLN A 387 -9.04 29.17 -10.90
C GLN A 387 -7.92 29.91 -11.64
N ARG A 388 -6.76 29.26 -11.83
CA ARG A 388 -5.57 29.87 -12.43
C ARG A 388 -5.07 29.15 -13.68
N PHE A 389 -5.46 27.89 -13.87
CA PHE A 389 -5.09 27.04 -15.00
C PHE A 389 -6.26 26.89 -15.96
#